data_AF-A0A3N7BLS0-F1
#
_entry.id   AF-A0A3N7BLS0-F1
#
_cell.length_a   1.000
_cell.length_b   1.000
_cell.length_c   1.000
_cell.angle_alpha   90.00
_cell.angle_beta   90.00
_cell.angle_gamma   90.00
#
_symmetry.space_group_name_H-M   'P 1'
#
loop_
_entity.id
_entity.type
_entity.pdbx_description
1 polymer ?
#
loop_
_entity_poly.entity_id
_entity_poly.type
_entity_poly.pdbx_seq_one_letter_code
_entity_poly.pdbx_strand_id
1 'polypeptide(L)'
;MEAITDFFKEIRSRLSNPLLASFAISWLVINWQVPVGLIGYKQIDLKIDGYKSYIDLINLNASYWLYFWKPLIWSCAYTFGFPLIKMCITAFLNGVKKRSDNWNTKILKNYYVPMQIYVKEKERYQKAAAQLTEIYLKDSEIIQKNTELQTENLSLKSSFQSLEIDKSKLDDDIAGLQIANIQLHEKIEIKNSELVTHKTSIDNFRYEQFHQHDYKLLNGRWVLVIVNKESTRAIEVDILDKQITDSKGIPLGTIDLVSFDFLKDNVYIIANMLHLDNFIASQQTGILISNEFTMKILNLSFEHRAKQKPEIKITIMRGIVDEQAYEFRSLDD
;
A
#
# COMPACT_ATOMS: atom_id res chain seq x y z
N MET A 1 15.77 10.63 -41.33
CA MET A 1 15.70 12.10 -41.17
C MET A 1 15.80 12.54 -39.72
N GLU A 2 15.23 11.79 -38.75
CA GLU A 2 15.24 12.14 -37.32
C GLU A 2 16.65 12.37 -36.73
N ALA A 3 17.62 11.52 -37.07
CA ALA A 3 19.01 11.69 -36.61
C ALA A 3 19.65 13.01 -37.09
N ILE A 4 19.29 13.49 -38.28
CA ILE A 4 19.78 14.77 -38.82
C ILE A 4 19.15 15.91 -38.02
N THR A 5 17.84 15.84 -37.73
CA THR A 5 17.17 16.87 -36.94
C THR A 5 17.68 16.94 -35.51
N ASP A 6 18.00 15.81 -34.88
CA ASP A 6 18.54 15.80 -33.51
C ASP A 6 19.98 16.31 -33.46
N PHE A 7 20.79 16.01 -34.47
CA PHE A 7 22.11 16.62 -34.65
C PHE A 7 22.03 18.15 -34.81
N PHE A 8 21.08 18.65 -35.61
CA PHE A 8 20.86 20.09 -35.75
C PHE A 8 20.33 20.74 -34.46
N LYS A 9 19.52 20.04 -33.66
CA LYS A 9 19.07 20.54 -32.35
C LYS A 9 20.25 20.71 -31.40
N GLU A 10 21.18 19.75 -31.38
CA GLU A 10 22.38 19.84 -30.54
C GLU A 10 23.34 20.94 -31.02
N ILE A 11 23.52 21.10 -32.33
CA ILE A 11 24.26 22.25 -32.87
C ILE A 11 23.58 23.56 -32.48
N ARG A 12 22.25 23.63 -32.60
CA ARG A 12 21.48 24.82 -32.26
C ARG A 12 21.58 25.17 -30.77
N SER A 13 21.57 24.18 -29.87
CA SER A 13 21.73 24.42 -28.43
C SER A 13 23.16 24.87 -28.09
N ARG A 14 24.18 24.43 -28.83
CA ARG A 14 25.56 24.94 -28.66
C ARG A 14 25.73 26.33 -29.26
N LEU A 15 25.09 26.61 -30.39
CA LEU A 15 25.04 27.92 -31.03
C LEU A 15 24.13 28.92 -30.30
N SER A 16 23.34 28.50 -29.30
CA SER A 16 22.61 29.45 -28.47
C SER A 16 23.54 30.24 -27.55
N ASN A 17 24.78 29.79 -27.36
CA ASN A 17 25.81 30.61 -26.75
C ASN A 17 26.26 31.68 -27.77
N PRO A 18 26.02 32.98 -27.50
CA PRO A 18 26.33 34.05 -28.45
C PRO A 18 27.82 34.09 -28.84
N LEU A 19 28.72 33.72 -27.92
CA LEU A 19 30.15 33.70 -28.20
C LEU A 19 30.53 32.59 -29.19
N LEU A 20 29.95 31.39 -29.04
CA LEU A 20 30.21 30.28 -29.96
C LEU A 20 29.62 30.54 -31.34
N ALA A 21 28.40 31.10 -31.41
CA ALA A 21 27.80 31.48 -32.69
C ALA A 21 28.61 32.58 -33.39
N SER A 22 28.99 33.64 -32.67
CA SER A 22 29.84 34.70 -33.23
C SER A 22 31.23 34.19 -33.60
N PHE A 23 31.79 33.23 -32.87
CA PHE A 23 33.05 32.57 -33.23
C PHE A 23 32.91 31.77 -34.52
N ALA A 24 31.88 30.93 -34.65
CA ALA A 24 31.64 30.15 -35.86
C ALA A 24 31.45 31.04 -37.09
N ILE A 25 30.64 32.10 -36.98
CA ILE A 25 30.43 33.06 -38.06
C ILE A 25 31.73 33.80 -38.39
N SER A 26 32.45 34.30 -37.39
CA SER A 26 33.73 34.98 -37.62
C SER A 26 34.77 34.05 -38.22
N TRP A 27 34.77 32.77 -37.85
CA TRP A 27 35.66 31.76 -38.39
C TRP A 27 35.36 31.51 -39.87
N LEU A 28 34.08 31.37 -40.22
CA LEU A 28 33.64 31.19 -41.60
C LEU A 28 33.99 32.40 -42.48
N VAL A 29 33.85 33.62 -41.96
CA VAL A 29 34.19 34.85 -42.71
C VAL A 29 35.70 35.02 -42.88
N ILE A 30 36.50 34.77 -41.84
CA ILE A 30 37.96 34.96 -41.89
C ILE A 30 38.63 33.84 -42.70
N ASN A 31 38.17 32.61 -42.54
CA ASN A 31 38.72 31.43 -43.23
C ASN A 31 37.88 31.06 -44.45
N TRP A 32 37.21 32.01 -45.11
CA TRP A 32 36.20 31.79 -46.15
C TRP A 32 36.66 30.91 -47.32
N GLN A 33 37.95 30.90 -47.63
CA GLN A 33 38.53 30.07 -48.68
C GLN A 33 38.30 28.57 -48.43
N VAL A 34 38.31 28.13 -47.17
CA VAL A 34 38.10 26.71 -46.83
C VAL A 34 36.63 26.29 -47.00
N PRO A 35 35.63 26.97 -46.38
CA PRO A 35 34.23 26.65 -46.62
C PRO A 35 33.82 26.77 -48.09
N VAL A 36 34.26 27.83 -48.79
CA VAL A 36 33.95 28.02 -50.21
C VAL A 36 34.60 26.91 -51.06
N GLY A 37 35.85 26.55 -50.77
CA GLY A 37 36.52 25.43 -51.44
C GLY A 37 35.85 24.08 -51.17
N LEU A 38 35.38 23.83 -49.95
CA LEU A 38 34.74 22.57 -49.58
C LEU A 38 33.33 22.41 -50.16
N ILE A 39 32.56 23.51 -50.25
CA ILE A 39 31.15 23.46 -50.69
C ILE A 39 31.04 23.70 -52.21
N GLY A 40 31.84 24.62 -52.75
CA GLY A 40 31.67 25.16 -54.10
C GLY A 40 32.60 24.57 -55.16
N TYR A 41 33.74 24.00 -54.79
CA TYR A 41 34.73 23.54 -55.76
C TYR A 41 34.70 22.03 -55.95
N LYS A 42 34.88 21.57 -57.19
CA LYS A 42 35.21 20.17 -57.46
C LYS A 42 36.71 19.97 -57.30
N GLN A 43 37.12 18.73 -57.05
CA GLN A 43 38.54 18.39 -56.87
C GLN A 43 39.40 18.72 -58.10
N ILE A 44 38.82 18.71 -59.31
CA ILE A 44 39.52 19.08 -60.54
C ILE A 44 39.83 20.58 -60.55
N ASP A 45 38.86 21.41 -60.17
CA ASP A 45 39.01 22.87 -60.14
C ASP A 45 40.04 23.30 -59.09
N LEU A 46 40.05 22.62 -57.92
CA LEU A 46 41.09 22.82 -56.90
C LEU A 46 42.51 22.52 -57.38
N LYS A 47 42.67 21.50 -58.23
CA LYS A 47 43.97 21.17 -58.83
C LYS A 47 44.42 22.22 -59.83
N ILE A 48 43.49 22.87 -60.53
CA ILE A 48 43.79 23.98 -61.44
C ILE A 48 44.31 25.18 -60.64
N ASP A 49 43.74 25.44 -59.46
CA ASP A 49 44.16 26.51 -58.55
C ASP A 49 45.45 26.18 -57.77
N GLY A 50 46.09 25.04 -58.06
CA GLY A 50 47.38 24.65 -57.47
C GLY A 50 47.29 23.82 -56.19
N TYR A 51 46.08 23.46 -55.74
CA TYR A 51 45.88 22.60 -54.57
C TYR A 51 45.85 21.12 -54.95
N LYS A 52 46.68 20.29 -54.31
CA LYS A 52 46.72 18.85 -54.64
C LYS A 52 45.49 18.10 -54.15
N SER A 53 44.89 18.56 -53.05
CA SER A 53 43.72 17.98 -52.40
C SER A 53 43.02 18.99 -51.48
N TYR A 54 41.82 18.67 -50.99
CA TYR A 54 41.16 19.49 -49.96
C TYR A 54 41.98 19.63 -48.67
N ILE A 55 42.75 18.60 -48.31
CA ILE A 55 43.64 18.63 -47.14
C ILE A 55 44.77 19.65 -47.37
N ASP A 56 45.27 19.72 -48.60
CA ASP A 56 46.30 20.69 -48.99
C ASP A 56 45.78 22.14 -48.93
N LEU A 57 44.53 22.37 -49.38
CA LEU A 57 43.84 23.66 -49.22
C LEU A 57 43.74 24.08 -47.76
N ILE A 58 43.38 23.16 -46.86
CA ILE A 58 43.28 23.43 -45.43
C ILE A 58 44.68 23.73 -44.88
N ASN A 59 45.66 22.86 -45.12
CA ASN A 59 47.01 23.00 -44.56
C ASN A 59 47.75 24.26 -45.02
N LEU A 60 47.62 24.63 -46.30
CA LEU A 60 48.26 25.84 -46.83
C LEU A 60 47.65 27.12 -46.25
N ASN A 61 46.37 27.09 -45.90
CA ASN A 61 45.70 28.23 -45.28
C ASN A 61 45.68 28.16 -43.74
N ALA A 62 46.03 27.02 -43.14
CA ALA A 62 46.00 26.75 -41.70
C ALA A 62 47.15 27.42 -40.95
N SER A 63 47.09 28.75 -40.84
CA SER A 63 47.86 29.47 -39.83
C SER A 63 47.10 29.42 -38.50
N TYR A 64 47.76 28.95 -37.44
CA TYR A 64 47.21 28.91 -36.08
C TYR A 64 46.61 30.26 -35.64
N TRP A 65 47.25 31.36 -36.07
CA TRP A 65 46.78 32.71 -35.78
C TRP A 65 45.51 33.09 -36.53
N LEU A 66 45.39 32.72 -37.81
CA LEU A 66 44.21 33.01 -38.64
C LEU A 66 43.02 32.13 -38.27
N TYR A 67 43.28 30.88 -37.87
CA TYR A 67 42.23 29.90 -37.62
C TYR A 67 41.60 30.05 -36.25
N PHE A 68 42.40 30.32 -35.21
CA PHE A 68 41.88 30.33 -33.84
C PHE A 68 41.80 31.75 -33.28
N TRP A 69 42.94 32.45 -33.22
CA TRP A 69 43.03 33.73 -32.50
C TRP A 69 42.25 34.86 -33.15
N LYS A 70 42.33 35.02 -34.48
CA LYS A 70 41.58 36.09 -35.16
C LYS A 70 40.06 35.94 -34.99
N PRO A 71 39.43 34.78 -35.29
CA PRO A 71 38.00 34.60 -35.05
C PRO A 71 37.59 34.76 -33.59
N LEU A 72 38.44 34.35 -32.64
CA LEU A 72 38.19 34.51 -31.21
C LEU A 72 38.20 35.98 -30.78
N ILE A 73 39.18 36.76 -31.25
CA ILE A 73 39.25 38.20 -30.94
C ILE A 73 38.04 38.92 -31.52
N TRP A 74 37.69 38.64 -32.78
CA TRP A 74 36.53 39.26 -33.43
C TRP A 74 35.20 38.83 -32.82
N SER A 75 35.05 37.57 -32.41
CA SER A 75 33.84 37.11 -31.74
C SER A 75 33.69 37.73 -30.36
N CYS A 76 34.77 37.86 -29.59
CA CYS A 76 34.77 38.59 -28.32
C CYS A 76 34.44 40.08 -28.55
N ALA A 77 35.11 40.73 -29.49
CA ALA A 77 34.87 42.14 -29.81
C ALA A 77 33.42 42.39 -30.25
N TYR A 78 32.83 41.48 -31.03
CA TYR A 78 31.43 41.56 -31.42
C TYR A 78 30.48 41.29 -30.23
N THR A 79 30.70 40.22 -29.47
CA THR A 79 29.83 39.81 -28.35
C THR A 79 29.77 40.87 -27.25
N PHE A 80 30.90 41.51 -26.93
CA PHE A 80 30.95 42.55 -25.91
C PHE A 80 30.77 43.97 -26.48
N GLY A 81 31.25 44.23 -27.69
CA GLY A 81 31.14 45.55 -28.33
C GLY A 81 29.75 45.85 -28.86
N PHE A 82 29.03 44.86 -29.41
CA PHE A 82 27.71 45.09 -29.99
C PHE A 82 26.66 45.57 -28.97
N PRO A 83 26.56 45.03 -27.73
CA PRO A 83 25.70 45.59 -26.71
C PRO A 83 25.99 47.07 -26.40
N LEU A 84 27.28 47.46 -26.35
CA LEU A 84 27.66 48.86 -26.14
C LEU A 84 27.24 49.75 -27.30
N ILE A 85 27.48 49.31 -28.54
CA ILE A 85 27.03 50.03 -29.74
C ILE A 85 25.51 50.16 -29.76
N LYS A 86 24.77 49.09 -29.45
CA LYS A 86 23.30 49.10 -29.38
C LYS A 86 22.78 50.07 -28.31
N MET A 87 23.44 50.11 -27.15
CA MET A 87 23.13 51.07 -26.10
C MET A 87 23.38 52.51 -26.57
N CYS A 88 24.50 52.78 -27.23
CA CYS A 88 24.81 54.09 -27.80
C CYS A 88 23.80 54.52 -28.86
N ILE A 89 23.40 53.63 -29.77
CA ILE A 89 22.36 53.90 -30.77
C ILE A 89 21.04 54.22 -30.09
N THR A 90 20.63 53.44 -29.10
CA THR A 90 19.36 53.65 -28.38
C THR A 90 19.37 54.98 -27.61
N ALA A 91 20.48 55.28 -26.92
CA ALA A 91 20.66 56.55 -26.22
C ALA A 91 20.62 57.74 -27.19
N PHE A 92 21.28 57.62 -28.34
CA PHE A 92 21.27 58.64 -29.38
C PHE A 92 19.85 58.87 -29.93
N LEU A 93 19.13 57.80 -30.29
CA LEU A 93 17.75 57.88 -30.77
C LEU A 93 16.80 58.51 -29.73
N ASN A 94 16.94 58.13 -28.46
CA ASN A 94 16.17 58.74 -27.37
C ASN A 94 16.51 60.23 -27.19
N GLY A 95 17.77 60.60 -27.35
CA GLY A 95 18.21 62.00 -27.33
C GLY A 95 17.61 62.81 -28.47
N VAL A 96 17.62 62.27 -29.70
CA VAL A 96 16.98 62.87 -30.87
C VAL A 96 15.49 63.02 -30.65
N LYS A 97 14.81 61.98 -30.14
CA LYS A 97 13.37 62.02 -29.83
C LYS A 97 13.05 63.08 -28.79
N LYS A 98 13.76 63.10 -27.67
CA LYS A 98 13.60 64.12 -26.62
C LYS A 98 13.81 65.54 -27.17
N ARG A 99 14.81 65.73 -28.03
CA ARG A 99 15.06 67.03 -28.68
C ARG A 99 13.92 67.42 -29.62
N SER A 100 13.40 66.46 -30.40
CA SER A 100 12.22 66.65 -31.26
C SER A 100 10.99 67.02 -30.45
N ASP A 101 10.69 66.29 -29.37
CA ASP A 101 9.54 66.55 -28.49
C ASP A 101 9.66 67.91 -27.81
N ASN A 102 10.86 68.29 -27.35
CA ASN A 102 11.11 69.61 -26.79
C ASN A 102 10.93 70.74 -27.83
N TRP A 103 11.28 70.48 -29.10
CA TRP A 103 11.08 71.45 -30.17
C TRP A 103 9.60 71.58 -30.53
N ASN A 104 8.90 70.45 -30.67
CA ASN A 104 7.48 70.39 -30.92
C ASN A 104 6.69 71.07 -29.80
N THR A 105 7.01 70.82 -28.53
CA THR A 105 6.35 71.50 -27.40
C THR A 105 6.61 73.00 -27.39
N LYS A 106 7.81 73.47 -27.77
CA LYS A 106 8.08 74.92 -27.93
C LYS A 106 7.25 75.54 -29.05
N ILE A 107 7.09 74.84 -30.18
CA ILE A 107 6.24 75.29 -31.29
C ILE A 107 4.77 75.30 -30.85
N LEU A 108 4.32 74.24 -30.17
CA LEU A 108 2.95 74.06 -29.69
C LEU A 108 2.56 75.05 -28.60
N LYS A 109 3.49 75.57 -27.78
CA LYS A 109 3.20 76.60 -26.77
C LYS A 109 2.56 77.86 -27.34
N ASN A 110 2.87 78.20 -28.59
CA ASN A 110 2.30 79.35 -29.29
C ASN A 110 1.09 78.98 -30.16
N TYR A 111 0.73 77.69 -30.21
CA TYR A 111 -0.38 77.22 -31.00
C TYR A 111 -1.66 77.25 -30.16
N TYR A 112 -2.66 77.99 -30.61
CA TYR A 112 -3.99 77.97 -29.99
C TYR A 112 -4.63 76.61 -30.28
N VAL A 113 -4.72 75.75 -29.26
CA VAL A 113 -5.50 74.51 -29.36
C VAL A 113 -6.97 74.87 -29.18
N PRO A 114 -7.83 74.64 -30.19
CA PRO A 114 -9.26 74.86 -30.05
C PRO A 114 -9.81 74.09 -28.85
N MET A 115 -10.60 74.75 -28.00
CA MET A 115 -11.16 74.18 -26.77
C MET A 115 -11.85 72.82 -27.00
N GLN A 116 -12.51 72.64 -28.15
CA GLN A 116 -13.19 71.40 -28.52
C GLN A 116 -12.22 70.20 -28.60
N ILE A 117 -11.01 70.41 -29.14
CA ILE A 117 -9.99 69.35 -29.22
C ILE A 117 -9.51 68.99 -27.82
N TYR A 118 -9.28 69.99 -26.97
CA TYR A 118 -8.89 69.77 -25.58
C TYR A 118 -9.94 68.96 -24.79
N VAL A 119 -11.22 69.31 -24.92
CA VAL A 119 -12.32 68.58 -24.26
C VAL A 119 -12.36 67.13 -24.75
N LYS A 120 -12.30 66.91 -26.06
CA LYS A 120 -12.29 65.56 -26.66
C LYS A 120 -11.10 64.73 -26.18
N GLU A 121 -9.92 65.32 -26.08
CA GLU A 121 -8.74 64.60 -25.62
C GLU A 121 -8.80 64.31 -24.12
N LYS A 122 -9.32 65.25 -23.31
CA LYS A 122 -9.57 65.03 -21.88
C LYS A 122 -10.57 63.88 -21.66
N GLU A 123 -11.64 63.80 -22.44
CA GLU A 123 -12.59 62.69 -22.40
C GLU A 123 -11.93 61.35 -22.77
N ARG A 124 -11.07 61.34 -23.79
CA ARG A 124 -10.28 60.15 -24.16
C ARG A 124 -9.36 59.71 -23.02
N TYR A 125 -8.66 60.65 -22.39
CA TYR A 125 -7.82 60.38 -21.23
C TYR A 125 -8.63 59.82 -20.06
N GLN A 126 -9.79 60.41 -19.75
CA GLN A 126 -10.66 59.91 -18.69
C GLN A 126 -11.18 58.50 -19.00
N LYS A 127 -11.56 58.23 -20.24
CA LYS A 127 -11.98 56.89 -20.67
C LYS A 127 -10.84 55.87 -20.57
N ALA A 128 -9.65 56.23 -21.02
CA ALA A 128 -8.48 55.36 -20.93
C ALA A 128 -8.08 55.10 -19.46
N ALA A 129 -8.15 56.13 -18.61
CA ALA A 129 -7.91 55.99 -17.17
C ALA A 129 -8.96 55.08 -16.52
N ALA A 130 -10.24 55.23 -16.85
CA ALA A 130 -11.30 54.36 -16.35
C ALA A 130 -11.11 52.90 -16.79
N GLN A 131 -10.75 52.67 -18.06
CA GLN A 131 -10.43 51.33 -18.57
C GLN A 131 -9.22 50.72 -17.87
N LEU A 132 -8.19 51.52 -17.60
CA LEU A 132 -7.01 51.07 -16.88
C LEU A 132 -7.35 50.69 -15.44
N THR A 133 -8.18 51.50 -14.75
CA THR A 133 -8.69 51.17 -13.42
C THR A 133 -9.49 49.87 -13.42
N GLU A 134 -10.36 49.66 -14.41
CA GLU A 134 -11.11 48.40 -14.55
C GLU A 134 -10.17 47.19 -14.73
N ILE A 135 -9.14 47.31 -15.56
CA ILE A 135 -8.13 46.26 -15.75
C ILE A 135 -7.39 46.00 -14.43
N TYR A 136 -6.99 47.03 -13.69
CA TYR A 136 -6.33 46.87 -12.39
C TYR A 136 -7.21 46.16 -11.36
N LEU A 137 -8.51 46.46 -11.33
CA LEU A 137 -9.45 45.77 -10.45
C LEU A 137 -9.57 44.29 -10.81
N LYS A 138 -9.72 43.97 -12.11
CA LYS A 138 -9.75 42.59 -12.60
C LYS A 138 -8.45 41.83 -12.31
N ASP A 139 -7.30 42.46 -12.53
CA ASP A 139 -6.00 41.86 -12.23
C ASP A 139 -5.85 41.59 -10.72
N SER A 140 -6.32 42.51 -9.87
CA SER A 140 -6.35 42.31 -8.41
C SER A 140 -7.24 41.14 -8.01
N GLU A 141 -8.42 41.00 -8.59
CA GLU A 141 -9.32 39.85 -8.36
C GLU A 141 -8.68 38.54 -8.80
N ILE A 142 -8.00 38.52 -9.97
CA ILE A 142 -7.30 37.34 -10.47
C ILE A 142 -6.15 36.96 -9.53
N ILE A 143 -5.36 37.92 -9.06
CA ILE A 143 -4.27 37.70 -8.10
C ILE A 143 -4.85 37.11 -6.81
N GLN A 144 -5.92 37.70 -6.26
CA GLN A 144 -6.57 37.20 -5.06
C GLN A 144 -7.04 35.75 -5.24
N LYS A 145 -7.76 35.46 -6.32
CA LYS A 145 -8.22 34.10 -6.62
C LYS A 145 -7.06 33.11 -6.78
N ASN A 146 -5.96 33.52 -7.38
CA ASN A 146 -4.77 32.69 -7.50
C ASN A 146 -4.14 32.41 -6.13
N THR A 147 -4.09 33.39 -5.23
CA THR A 147 -3.61 33.19 -3.86
C THR A 147 -4.52 32.27 -3.05
N GLU A 148 -5.84 32.38 -3.23
CA GLU A 148 -6.83 31.49 -2.61
C GLU A 148 -6.64 30.04 -3.10
N LEU A 149 -6.57 29.84 -4.43
CA LEU A 149 -6.34 28.53 -5.03
C LEU A 149 -4.99 27.91 -4.62
N GLN A 150 -3.93 28.72 -4.47
CA GLN A 150 -2.64 28.23 -3.98
C GLN A 150 -2.74 27.77 -2.52
N THR A 151 -3.46 28.51 -1.68
CA THR A 151 -3.67 28.15 -0.27
C THR A 151 -4.51 26.88 -0.16
N GLU A 152 -5.57 26.76 -0.95
CA GLU A 152 -6.38 25.54 -1.05
C GLU A 152 -5.52 24.35 -1.50
N ASN A 153 -4.71 24.50 -2.54
CA ASN A 153 -3.80 23.45 -3.01
C ASN A 153 -2.81 23.00 -1.92
N LEU A 154 -2.25 23.94 -1.17
CA LEU A 154 -1.36 23.63 -0.05
C LEU A 154 -2.10 22.86 1.06
N SER A 155 -3.34 23.27 1.38
CA SER A 155 -4.17 22.58 2.36
C SER A 155 -4.50 21.15 1.91
N LEU A 156 -4.93 20.96 0.65
CA LEU A 156 -5.22 19.64 0.09
C LEU A 156 -3.97 18.75 0.06
N LYS A 157 -2.81 19.30 -0.29
CA LYS A 157 -1.54 18.58 -0.25
C LYS A 157 -1.18 18.12 1.16
N SER A 158 -1.42 18.96 2.17
CA SER A 158 -1.19 18.59 3.58
C SER A 158 -2.16 17.49 4.04
N SER A 159 -3.44 17.55 3.66
CA SER A 159 -4.43 16.50 3.93
C SER A 159 -4.10 15.19 3.22
N PHE A 160 -3.59 15.26 1.99
CA PHE A 160 -3.13 14.08 1.25
C PHE A 160 -1.94 13.42 1.95
N GLN A 161 -0.97 14.21 2.42
CA GLN A 161 0.17 13.71 3.18
C GLN A 161 -0.25 13.06 4.50
N SER A 162 -1.22 13.63 5.22
CA SER A 162 -1.73 12.99 6.45
C SER A 162 -2.44 11.66 6.15
N LEU A 163 -3.22 11.59 5.07
CA LEU A 163 -3.86 10.35 4.64
C LEU A 163 -2.84 9.28 4.21
N GLU A 164 -1.74 9.68 3.58
CA GLU A 164 -0.66 8.76 3.20
C GLU A 164 0.05 8.19 4.44
N ILE A 165 0.26 9.02 5.47
CA ILE A 165 0.79 8.57 6.77
C ILE A 165 -0.17 7.58 7.44
N ASP A 166 -1.47 7.89 7.48
CA ASP A 166 -2.45 7.02 8.13
C ASP A 166 -2.64 5.70 7.37
N LYS A 167 -2.56 5.73 6.03
CA LYS A 167 -2.51 4.51 5.21
C LYS A 167 -1.28 3.66 5.55
N SER A 168 -0.10 4.27 5.67
CA SER A 168 1.12 3.55 6.06
C SER A 168 1.00 2.88 7.41
N LYS A 169 0.39 3.55 8.41
CA LYS A 169 0.12 2.95 9.72
C LYS A 169 -0.83 1.76 9.63
N LEU A 170 -1.88 1.88 8.81
CA LEU A 170 -2.84 0.79 8.62
C LEU A 170 -2.17 -0.42 7.94
N ASP A 171 -1.28 -0.18 6.97
CA ASP A 171 -0.50 -1.24 6.33
C ASP A 171 0.44 -1.94 7.34
N ASP A 172 1.07 -1.18 8.24
CA ASP A 172 1.88 -1.71 9.35
C ASP A 172 1.03 -2.54 10.35
N ASP A 173 -0.17 -2.07 10.70
CA ASP A 173 -1.10 -2.78 11.58
C ASP A 173 -1.59 -4.08 10.93
N ILE A 174 -1.90 -4.07 9.62
CA ILE A 174 -2.28 -5.26 8.85
C ILE A 174 -1.12 -6.26 8.85
N ALA A 175 0.11 -5.82 8.60
CA ALA A 175 1.29 -6.68 8.66
C ALA A 175 1.48 -7.28 10.06
N GLY A 176 1.28 -6.48 11.11
CA GLY A 176 1.30 -6.94 12.50
C GLY A 176 0.25 -8.02 12.80
N LEU A 177 -0.98 -7.83 12.33
CA LEU A 177 -2.06 -8.81 12.47
C LEU A 177 -1.79 -10.10 11.68
N GLN A 178 -1.21 -10.01 10.49
CA GLN A 178 -0.80 -11.18 9.71
C GLN A 178 0.26 -12.01 10.44
N ILE A 179 1.28 -11.35 11.01
CA ILE A 179 2.30 -12.01 11.83
C ILE A 179 1.67 -12.69 13.04
N ALA A 180 0.77 -12.00 13.76
CA ALA A 180 0.07 -12.56 14.91
C ALA A 180 -0.78 -13.78 14.54
N ASN A 181 -1.46 -13.75 13.38
CA ASN A 181 -2.26 -14.86 12.90
C ASN A 181 -1.38 -16.08 12.51
N ILE A 182 -0.22 -15.85 11.86
CA ILE A 182 0.75 -16.91 11.56
C ILE A 182 1.24 -17.57 12.87
N GLN A 183 1.62 -16.78 13.87
CA GLN A 183 2.06 -17.30 15.17
C GLN A 183 0.96 -18.08 15.89
N LEU A 184 -0.30 -17.65 15.78
CA LEU A 184 -1.44 -18.35 16.36
C LEU A 184 -1.69 -19.69 15.65
N HIS A 185 -1.60 -19.72 14.32
CA HIS A 185 -1.66 -20.95 13.54
C HIS A 185 -0.56 -21.95 13.94
N GLU A 186 0.67 -21.50 14.09
CA GLU A 186 1.80 -22.33 14.55
C GLU A 186 1.52 -22.91 15.95
N LYS A 187 1.01 -22.10 16.89
CA LYS A 187 0.62 -22.58 18.23
C LYS A 187 -0.49 -23.63 18.19
N ILE A 188 -1.49 -23.45 17.33
CA ILE A 188 -2.58 -24.43 17.16
C ILE A 188 -2.03 -25.74 16.59
N GLU A 189 -1.13 -25.67 15.60
CA GLU A 189 -0.51 -26.86 15.00
C GLU A 189 0.31 -27.65 16.03
N ILE A 190 1.15 -26.96 16.81
CA ILE A 190 1.88 -27.55 17.94
C ILE A 190 0.90 -28.22 18.89
N LYS A 191 -0.17 -27.53 19.30
CA LYS A 191 -1.14 -28.08 20.26
C LYS A 191 -1.88 -29.30 19.72
N ASN A 192 -2.23 -29.29 18.44
CA ASN A 192 -2.85 -30.44 17.78
C ASN A 192 -1.89 -31.63 17.72
N SER A 193 -0.60 -31.41 17.47
CA SER A 193 0.42 -32.47 17.51
C SER A 193 0.58 -33.09 18.91
N GLU A 194 0.52 -32.27 19.97
CA GLU A 194 0.50 -32.74 21.37
C GLU A 194 -0.74 -33.57 21.68
N LEU A 195 -1.92 -33.16 21.20
CA LEU A 195 -3.16 -33.90 21.40
C LEU A 195 -3.14 -35.25 20.68
N VAL A 196 -2.61 -35.30 19.45
CA VAL A 196 -2.47 -36.54 18.68
C VAL A 196 -1.50 -37.51 19.38
N THR A 197 -0.37 -37.02 19.87
CA THR A 197 0.60 -37.85 20.62
C THR A 197 -0.02 -38.36 21.93
N HIS A 198 -0.71 -37.49 22.68
CA HIS A 198 -1.40 -37.88 23.91
C HIS A 198 -2.50 -38.93 23.67
N LYS A 199 -3.33 -38.74 22.63
CA LYS A 199 -4.34 -39.72 22.22
C LYS A 199 -3.70 -41.07 21.89
N THR A 200 -2.59 -41.07 21.14
CA THR A 200 -1.85 -42.28 20.80
C THR A 200 -1.30 -42.98 22.05
N SER A 201 -0.80 -42.23 23.03
CA SER A 201 -0.37 -42.79 24.32
C SER A 201 -1.53 -43.42 25.10
N ILE A 202 -2.71 -42.80 25.11
CA ILE A 202 -3.92 -43.37 25.74
C ILE A 202 -4.35 -44.65 25.03
N ASP A 203 -4.37 -44.65 23.70
CA ASP A 203 -4.77 -45.82 22.91
C ASP A 203 -3.78 -46.99 23.11
N ASN A 204 -2.47 -46.72 23.17
CA ASN A 204 -1.46 -47.71 23.51
C ASN A 204 -1.65 -48.24 24.94
N PHE A 205 -1.90 -47.36 25.91
CA PHE A 205 -2.18 -47.78 27.30
C PHE A 205 -3.44 -48.65 27.39
N ARG A 206 -4.52 -48.28 26.68
CA ARG A 206 -5.72 -49.11 26.58
C ARG A 206 -5.40 -50.48 25.99
N TYR A 207 -4.67 -50.53 24.88
CA TYR A 207 -4.26 -51.77 24.25
C TYR A 207 -3.48 -52.69 25.21
N GLU A 208 -2.55 -52.13 25.98
CA GLU A 208 -1.78 -52.87 27.00
C GLU A 208 -2.67 -53.39 28.16
N GLN A 209 -3.63 -52.60 28.63
CA GLN A 209 -4.56 -53.01 29.70
C GLN A 209 -5.55 -54.08 29.24
N PHE A 210 -6.11 -53.95 28.03
CA PHE A 210 -7.09 -54.90 27.50
C PHE A 210 -6.48 -56.28 27.20
N HIS A 211 -5.19 -56.36 26.85
CA HIS A 211 -4.49 -57.64 26.70
C HIS A 211 -4.16 -58.36 28.01
N GLN A 212 -4.40 -57.73 29.17
CA GLN A 212 -4.31 -58.41 30.46
C GLN A 212 -5.63 -59.06 30.88
N HIS A 213 -6.72 -58.87 30.13
CA HIS A 213 -8.05 -59.38 30.50
C HIS A 213 -8.51 -60.36 29.43
N ASP A 214 -8.47 -61.66 29.77
CA ASP A 214 -8.92 -62.74 28.90
C ASP A 214 -10.46 -62.77 28.94
N TYR A 215 -11.10 -62.27 27.89
CA TYR A 215 -12.54 -62.42 27.72
C TYR A 215 -12.81 -63.82 27.18
N LYS A 216 -13.40 -64.70 28.01
CA LYS A 216 -13.82 -66.03 27.57
C LYS A 216 -15.33 -66.05 27.43
N LEU A 217 -15.80 -66.49 26.26
CA LEU A 217 -17.21 -66.75 26.01
C LEU A 217 -17.59 -68.04 26.76
N LEU A 218 -18.30 -67.92 27.88
CA LEU A 218 -18.78 -69.05 28.67
C LEU A 218 -20.30 -69.10 28.54
N ASN A 219 -20.82 -70.20 27.98
CA ASN A 219 -22.26 -70.45 27.85
C ASN A 219 -23.08 -69.33 27.18
N GLY A 220 -22.52 -68.69 26.14
CA GLY A 220 -23.23 -67.66 25.36
C GLY A 220 -23.29 -66.27 26.00
N ARG A 221 -22.59 -66.05 27.12
CA ARG A 221 -22.40 -64.73 27.73
C ARG A 221 -20.91 -64.38 27.77
N TRP A 222 -20.58 -63.10 27.53
CA TRP A 222 -19.22 -62.59 27.67
C TRP A 222 -18.93 -62.37 29.16
N VAL A 223 -17.94 -63.09 29.71
CA VAL A 223 -17.54 -62.96 31.11
C VAL A 223 -16.13 -62.38 31.15
N LEU A 224 -15.96 -61.28 31.91
CA LEU A 224 -14.66 -60.68 32.17
C LEU A 224 -13.90 -61.54 33.20
N VAL A 225 -12.84 -62.22 32.78
CA VAL A 225 -12.01 -63.01 33.70
C VAL A 225 -10.78 -62.20 34.10
N ILE A 226 -10.85 -61.55 35.28
CA ILE A 226 -9.69 -60.87 35.87
C ILE A 226 -8.82 -61.93 36.54
N VAL A 227 -7.73 -62.34 35.89
CA VAL A 227 -6.77 -63.29 36.46
C VAL A 227 -5.75 -62.51 37.30
N ASN A 228 -6.00 -62.39 38.60
CA ASN A 228 -4.98 -61.89 39.53
C ASN A 228 -3.90 -62.98 39.71
N LYS A 229 -2.63 -62.66 39.39
CA LYS A 229 -1.50 -63.60 39.44
C LYS A 229 -1.23 -64.19 40.83
N GLU A 230 -1.80 -63.64 41.90
CA GLU A 230 -1.61 -64.15 43.27
C GLU A 230 -2.88 -64.68 43.93
N SER A 231 -4.05 -64.59 43.29
CA SER A 231 -5.25 -65.32 43.75
C SER A 231 -6.24 -65.55 42.61
N THR A 232 -6.41 -66.81 42.22
CA THR A 232 -7.49 -67.27 41.34
C THR A 232 -8.81 -67.25 42.11
N ARG A 233 -9.46 -66.10 42.18
CA ARG A 233 -10.89 -66.02 42.51
C ARG A 233 -11.63 -65.43 41.33
N ALA A 234 -12.48 -66.26 40.73
CA ALA A 234 -13.47 -65.80 39.77
C ALA A 234 -14.52 -64.99 40.53
N ILE A 235 -14.70 -63.72 40.16
CA ILE A 235 -15.80 -62.89 40.65
C ILE A 235 -16.92 -63.06 39.62
N GLU A 236 -18.03 -63.64 40.04
CA GLU A 236 -19.24 -63.72 39.23
C GLU A 236 -19.90 -62.34 39.28
N VAL A 237 -20.05 -61.72 38.11
CA VAL A 237 -20.61 -60.39 37.97
C VAL A 237 -22.00 -60.53 37.38
N ASP A 238 -23.02 -60.34 38.22
CA ASP A 238 -24.41 -60.30 37.76
C ASP A 238 -24.69 -58.95 37.10
N ILE A 239 -25.02 -59.00 35.81
CA ILE A 239 -25.49 -57.84 35.05
C ILE A 239 -27.01 -57.79 35.18
N LEU A 240 -27.51 -56.76 35.86
CA LEU A 240 -28.93 -56.54 36.04
C LEU A 240 -29.42 -55.54 34.97
N ASP A 241 -30.11 -56.07 33.96
CA ASP A 241 -30.77 -55.26 32.93
C ASP A 241 -31.98 -54.57 33.55
N LYS A 242 -31.91 -53.24 33.72
CA LYS A 242 -33.04 -52.45 34.20
C LYS A 242 -33.49 -51.48 33.11
N GLN A 243 -34.72 -51.66 32.61
CA GLN A 243 -35.33 -50.72 31.67
C GLN A 243 -35.66 -49.41 32.39
N ILE A 244 -35.16 -48.30 31.84
CA ILE A 244 -35.56 -46.97 32.30
C ILE A 244 -36.76 -46.55 31.47
N THR A 245 -37.87 -46.29 32.16
CA THR A 245 -39.09 -45.76 31.55
C THR A 245 -39.27 -44.31 31.98
N ASP A 246 -39.83 -43.49 31.09
CA ASP A 246 -40.21 -42.13 31.43
C ASP A 246 -41.43 -42.11 32.38
N SER A 247 -41.85 -40.91 32.79
CA SER A 247 -43.03 -40.73 33.66
C SER A 247 -44.37 -41.25 33.09
N LYS A 248 -44.39 -41.67 31.81
CA LYS A 248 -45.55 -42.24 31.10
C LYS A 248 -45.36 -43.73 30.79
N GLY A 249 -44.26 -44.35 31.23
CA GLY A 249 -43.98 -45.77 31.01
C GLY A 249 -43.29 -46.10 29.68
N ILE A 250 -42.81 -45.11 28.93
CA ILE A 250 -42.16 -45.32 27.62
C ILE A 250 -40.67 -45.64 27.85
N PRO A 251 -40.14 -46.75 27.31
CA PRO A 251 -38.74 -47.13 27.50
C PRO A 251 -37.79 -46.15 26.80
N LEU A 252 -36.91 -45.53 27.57
CA LEU A 252 -35.89 -44.56 27.12
C LEU A 252 -34.53 -45.21 26.83
N GLY A 253 -34.34 -46.46 27.26
CA GLY A 253 -33.12 -47.22 27.10
C GLY A 253 -32.93 -48.24 28.23
N THR A 254 -31.98 -49.15 28.05
CA THR A 254 -31.52 -50.09 29.08
C THR A 254 -30.24 -49.56 29.69
N ILE A 255 -30.14 -49.59 31.02
CA ILE A 255 -28.86 -49.41 31.71
C ILE A 255 -28.46 -50.77 32.27
N ASP A 256 -27.26 -51.21 31.89
CA ASP A 256 -26.63 -52.39 32.45
C ASP A 256 -26.01 -51.97 33.78
N LEU A 257 -26.64 -52.38 34.89
CA LEU A 257 -26.11 -52.16 36.23
C LEU A 257 -25.20 -53.34 36.57
N VAL A 258 -23.91 -53.04 36.68
CA VAL A 258 -22.91 -53.99 37.13
C VAL A 258 -22.69 -53.79 38.62
N SER A 259 -23.17 -54.73 39.44
CA SER A 259 -22.93 -54.71 40.89
C SER A 259 -21.77 -55.65 41.22
N PHE A 260 -20.80 -55.16 41.98
CA PHE A 260 -19.72 -55.98 42.51
C PHE A 260 -19.98 -56.23 43.99
N ASP A 261 -20.23 -57.48 44.36
CA ASP A 261 -20.44 -57.85 45.76
C ASP A 261 -19.09 -58.15 46.41
N PHE A 262 -18.45 -57.11 46.96
CA PHE A 262 -17.25 -57.28 47.74
C PHE A 262 -17.63 -57.70 49.16
N LEU A 263 -17.36 -58.97 49.50
CA LEU A 263 -17.44 -59.43 50.89
C LEU A 263 -16.45 -58.61 51.75
N LYS A 264 -17.05 -57.71 52.55
CA LYS A 264 -16.52 -56.75 53.53
C LYS A 264 -16.04 -55.39 53.00
N ASP A 265 -16.95 -54.43 53.21
CA ASP A 265 -16.74 -53.03 53.55
C ASP A 265 -16.35 -52.00 52.48
N ASN A 266 -16.71 -52.19 51.20
CA ASN A 266 -16.99 -51.07 50.27
C ASN A 266 -17.66 -51.57 48.99
N VAL A 267 -18.85 -51.05 48.65
CA VAL A 267 -19.54 -51.32 47.37
C VAL A 267 -19.26 -50.16 46.42
N TYR A 268 -18.65 -50.44 45.27
CA TYR A 268 -18.50 -49.49 44.18
C TYR A 268 -19.49 -49.83 43.07
N ILE A 269 -20.36 -48.87 42.70
CA ILE A 269 -21.26 -48.99 41.55
C ILE A 269 -20.59 -48.27 40.38
N ILE A 270 -20.18 -49.02 39.37
CA ILE A 270 -19.72 -48.46 38.10
C ILE A 270 -20.89 -48.56 37.13
N ALA A 271 -21.57 -47.43 36.89
CA ALA A 271 -22.59 -47.34 35.85
C ALA A 271 -21.93 -46.94 34.54
N ASN A 272 -21.80 -47.88 33.60
CA ASN A 272 -21.48 -47.56 32.21
C ASN A 272 -22.80 -47.35 31.45
N MET A 273 -23.07 -46.12 31.03
CA MET A 273 -24.12 -45.86 30.04
C MET A 273 -23.59 -46.29 28.66
N LEU A 274 -24.06 -47.44 28.18
CA LEU A 274 -23.84 -47.89 26.81
C LEU A 274 -24.96 -47.33 25.92
N HIS A 275 -24.53 -46.64 24.86
CA HIS A 275 -25.26 -46.31 23.62
C HIS A 275 -26.75 -45.94 23.70
N LEU A 276 -27.04 -44.66 23.45
CA LEU A 276 -28.36 -44.19 23.06
C LEU A 276 -28.45 -44.15 21.52
N ASP A 277 -28.44 -45.33 20.89
CA ASP A 277 -28.71 -45.45 19.45
C ASP A 277 -30.21 -45.55 19.25
N ASN A 278 -30.88 -44.40 19.17
CA ASN A 278 -32.07 -44.16 18.35
C ASN A 278 -32.59 -42.75 18.65
N PHE A 279 -32.19 -41.77 17.83
CA PHE A 279 -32.97 -40.55 17.69
C PHE A 279 -33.31 -40.36 16.21
N ILE A 280 -34.58 -40.63 15.90
CA ILE A 280 -35.17 -40.42 14.58
C ILE A 280 -35.17 -38.91 14.32
N ALA A 281 -34.47 -38.52 13.25
CA ALA A 281 -34.51 -37.17 12.72
C ALA A 281 -35.92 -36.83 12.24
N SER A 282 -36.62 -35.92 12.93
CA SER A 282 -37.66 -35.11 12.27
C SER A 282 -36.99 -33.83 11.76
N GLN A 283 -36.78 -33.74 10.45
CA GLN A 283 -36.45 -32.48 9.80
C GLN A 283 -37.61 -31.51 10.01
N GLN A 284 -37.39 -30.47 10.81
CA GLN A 284 -37.85 -29.11 10.55
C GLN A 284 -37.33 -28.20 11.65
N THR A 285 -36.86 -27.01 11.24
CA THR A 285 -36.25 -25.92 12.01
C THR A 285 -34.74 -26.04 12.21
N GLY A 286 -34.02 -25.13 11.55
CA GLY A 286 -32.58 -25.00 11.62
C GLY A 286 -32.16 -24.46 12.99
N ILE A 287 -31.41 -25.27 13.71
CA ILE A 287 -30.60 -24.87 14.86
C ILE A 287 -29.24 -25.52 14.64
N LEU A 288 -28.20 -24.70 14.47
CA LEU A 288 -26.81 -25.14 14.55
C LEU A 288 -26.53 -25.44 16.01
N ILE A 289 -26.50 -26.72 16.37
CA ILE A 289 -26.07 -27.18 17.70
C ILE A 289 -24.64 -27.68 17.55
N SER A 290 -23.70 -27.07 18.27
CA SER A 290 -22.33 -27.56 18.37
C SER A 290 -22.34 -28.94 19.06
N ASN A 291 -21.61 -29.88 18.48
CA ASN A 291 -21.37 -31.18 19.11
C ASN A 291 -20.39 -30.99 20.28
N GLU A 292 -20.91 -30.87 21.50
CA GLU A 292 -20.13 -31.05 22.73
C GLU A 292 -20.59 -32.30 23.45
N PHE A 293 -19.80 -33.37 23.32
CA PHE A 293 -19.89 -34.53 24.19
C PHE A 293 -19.23 -34.19 25.53
N THR A 294 -20.02 -33.94 26.58
CA THR A 294 -19.50 -33.89 27.94
C THR A 294 -19.61 -35.25 28.59
N MET A 295 -18.49 -35.97 28.70
CA MET A 295 -18.42 -37.16 29.54
C MET A 295 -18.49 -36.72 31.01
N LYS A 296 -19.68 -36.81 31.64
CA LYS A 296 -19.84 -36.54 33.06
C LYS A 296 -19.48 -37.78 33.87
N ILE A 297 -18.31 -37.76 34.48
CA ILE A 297 -17.95 -38.71 35.53
C ILE A 297 -18.60 -38.22 36.83
N LEU A 298 -19.65 -38.90 37.29
CA LEU A 298 -20.24 -38.71 38.61
C LEU A 298 -19.33 -39.36 39.63
N ASN A 299 -18.58 -38.55 40.38
CA ASN A 299 -17.79 -39.04 41.50
C ASN A 299 -18.65 -38.99 42.77
N LEU A 300 -19.19 -40.13 43.18
CA LEU A 300 -19.93 -40.27 44.44
C LEU A 300 -18.95 -40.72 45.54
N SER A 301 -18.51 -39.79 46.39
CA SER A 301 -17.75 -40.14 47.59
C SER A 301 -18.70 -40.37 48.76
N PHE A 302 -18.67 -41.56 49.34
CA PHE A 302 -19.35 -41.85 50.60
C PHE A 302 -18.36 -41.69 51.76
N GLU A 303 -18.52 -40.65 52.58
CA GLU A 303 -17.85 -40.59 53.89
C GLU A 303 -18.65 -41.38 54.92
N HIS A 304 -18.08 -42.47 55.40
CA HIS A 304 -18.67 -43.29 56.44
C HIS A 304 -18.41 -42.65 57.82
N ARG A 305 -19.37 -41.87 58.33
CA ARG A 305 -19.47 -41.62 59.77
C ARG A 305 -20.54 -42.50 60.37
N ALA A 306 -20.11 -43.39 61.25
CA ALA A 306 -20.99 -44.28 62.00
C ALA A 306 -22.07 -43.46 62.75
N LYS A 307 -23.32 -43.85 62.52
CA LYS A 307 -24.56 -43.39 63.19
C LYS A 307 -25.10 -42.01 62.78
N GLN A 308 -25.62 -41.88 61.56
CA GLN A 308 -26.90 -41.20 61.26
C GLN A 308 -27.27 -41.42 59.77
N LYS A 309 -28.58 -41.36 59.44
CA LYS A 309 -29.10 -41.59 58.07
C LYS A 309 -28.38 -40.68 57.05
N PRO A 310 -27.92 -41.21 55.90
CA PRO A 310 -27.19 -40.40 54.94
C PRO A 310 -28.12 -39.40 54.24
N GLU A 311 -27.72 -38.14 54.25
CA GLU A 311 -28.34 -37.07 53.47
C GLU A 311 -27.52 -36.87 52.19
N ILE A 312 -28.15 -36.99 51.01
CA ILE A 312 -27.47 -36.90 49.72
C ILE A 312 -27.48 -35.43 49.29
N LYS A 313 -26.31 -34.81 49.22
CA LYS A 313 -26.14 -33.44 48.70
C LYS A 313 -25.52 -33.50 47.31
N ILE A 314 -26.28 -33.04 46.31
CA ILE A 314 -25.84 -32.96 44.91
C ILE A 314 -25.47 -31.51 44.63
N THR A 315 -24.20 -31.25 44.31
CA THR A 315 -23.73 -29.93 43.88
C THR A 315 -23.42 -29.96 42.39
N ILE A 316 -24.12 -29.13 41.62
CA ILE A 316 -23.94 -28.99 40.17
C ILE A 316 -23.09 -27.73 39.94
N MET A 317 -21.87 -27.88 39.40
CA MET A 317 -21.09 -26.74 38.91
C MET A 317 -21.30 -26.56 37.42
N ARG A 318 -21.70 -25.34 37.04
CA ARG A 318 -21.94 -24.90 35.66
C ARG A 318 -20.79 -24.00 35.25
N GLY A 319 -19.95 -24.45 34.32
CA GLY A 319 -18.95 -23.58 33.68
C GLY A 319 -19.64 -22.66 32.67
N ILE A 320 -19.37 -21.36 32.75
CA ILE A 320 -19.82 -20.35 31.78
C ILE A 320 -18.67 -20.15 30.79
N VAL A 321 -18.98 -20.18 29.50
CA VAL A 321 -18.07 -19.74 28.42
C VAL A 321 -18.66 -18.46 27.84
N ASP A 322 -17.84 -17.41 27.78
CA ASP A 322 -18.20 -16.06 27.35
C ASP A 322 -18.73 -16.02 25.91
N GLU A 323 -19.88 -15.38 25.74
CA GLU A 323 -20.45 -14.98 24.45
C GLU A 323 -19.64 -13.81 23.87
N GLN A 324 -19.00 -14.02 22.73
CA GLN A 324 -18.48 -12.90 21.93
C GLN A 324 -19.63 -12.22 21.18
N ALA A 325 -19.69 -10.90 21.37
CA ALA A 325 -20.67 -9.99 20.79
C ALA A 325 -20.61 -9.97 19.26
N TYR A 326 -21.76 -10.14 18.62
CA TYR A 326 -21.98 -9.74 17.22
C TYR A 326 -22.63 -8.35 17.20
N GLU A 327 -21.88 -7.36 16.67
CA GLU A 327 -22.42 -6.06 16.28
C GLU A 327 -23.39 -6.22 15.10
N PHE A 328 -24.65 -5.85 15.32
CA PHE A 328 -25.56 -5.53 14.23
C PHE A 328 -25.23 -4.13 13.70
N ARG A 329 -24.76 -4.03 12.45
CA ARG A 329 -24.81 -2.77 11.69
C ARG A 329 -26.20 -2.65 11.07
N SER A 330 -26.88 -1.54 11.37
CA SER A 330 -28.04 -1.09 10.60
C SER A 330 -27.59 -0.68 9.20
N LEU A 331 -28.25 -1.23 8.19
CA LEU A 331 -28.27 -0.66 6.85
C LEU A 331 -29.42 0.35 6.83
N ASP A 332 -29.08 1.63 6.86
CA ASP A 332 -29.89 2.70 6.31
C ASP A 332 -29.67 2.73 4.78
N ASP A 333 -30.72 3.19 4.10
CA ASP A 333 -31.01 3.29 2.65
C ASP A 333 -31.58 2.05 1.94
#